data_AF-Q67QT5-F1
#
_entry.id   AF-Q67QT5-F1
#
_cell.length_a   1.000
_cell.length_b   1.000
_cell.length_c   1.000
_cell.angle_alpha   90.00
_cell.angle_beta   90.00
_cell.angle_gamma   90.00
#
_symmetry.space_group_name_H-M   'P 1'
#
loop_
_entity.id
_entity.type
_entity.pdbx_description
1 polymer ?
#
loop_
_entity_poly.entity_id
_entity_poly.type
_entity_poly.pdbx_seq_one_letter_code
_entity_poly.pdbx_strand_id
1 'polypeptide(L)'
;MYWLIMAHNVMRWVILVAAVATLAGALAAGKKAADGWAGRAAQAYTVALDVQVLIGLVIWLLRSGWNHDAFLAFIHPGTMILAMLVAHFGRTLQKRSVPVGGFVAFLVSLVLVIAAIPRWAWPV
;
A
#
# COMPACT_ATOMS: atom_id res chain seq x y z
N MET A 1 5.81 21.49 6.77
CA MET A 1 6.40 20.52 5.81
C MET A 1 7.10 19.36 6.50
N TYR A 2 8.01 19.60 7.46
CA TYR A 2 8.71 18.54 8.20
C TYR A 2 7.78 17.45 8.76
N TRP A 3 6.74 17.85 9.51
CA TRP A 3 5.79 16.91 10.11
C TRP A 3 5.07 16.02 9.10
N LEU A 4 4.76 16.55 7.90
CA LEU A 4 4.08 15.79 6.85
C LEU A 4 4.99 14.73 6.23
N ILE A 5 6.25 15.09 5.97
CA ILE A 5 7.28 14.15 5.48
C ILE A 5 7.55 13.07 6.53
N MET A 6 7.65 13.46 7.81
CA MET A 6 7.83 12.50 8.90
C MET A 6 6.63 11.54 9.01
N ALA A 7 5.40 12.05 8.92
CA ALA A 7 4.19 11.23 8.91
C ALA A 7 4.20 10.25 7.72
N HIS A 8 4.55 10.69 6.51
CA HIS A 8 4.68 9.82 5.34
C HIS A 8 5.76 8.75 5.51
N ASN A 9 6.87 9.07 6.18
CA ASN A 9 7.94 8.13 6.46
C ASN A 9 7.53 7.08 7.51
N VAL A 10 6.83 7.49 8.58
CA VAL A 10 6.28 6.55 9.57
C VAL A 10 5.23 5.66 8.94
N MET A 11 4.31 6.24 8.17
CA MET A 11 3.25 5.50 7.49
C MET A 11 3.79 4.46 6.50
N ARG A 12 4.95 4.68 5.87
CA ARG A 12 5.64 3.64 5.08
C ARG A 12 5.86 2.36 5.88
N TRP A 13 6.28 2.45 7.13
CA TRP A 13 6.48 1.27 7.97
C TRP A 13 5.14 0.63 8.37
N VAL A 14 4.15 1.47 8.70
CA VAL A 14 2.79 1.00 9.01
C VAL A 14 2.19 0.20 7.85
N ILE A 15 2.31 0.69 6.61
CA ILE A 15 1.77 -0.04 5.44
C ILE A 15 2.47 -1.37 5.22
N LEU A 16 3.79 -1.45 5.43
CA LEU A 16 4.55 -2.69 5.24
C LEU A 16 4.13 -3.75 6.25
N VAL A 17 3.99 -3.36 7.53
CA VAL A 17 3.49 -4.25 8.58
C VAL A 17 2.05 -4.69 8.30
N ALA A 18 1.18 -3.76 7.89
CA ALA A 18 -0.20 -4.07 7.56
C ALA A 18 -0.33 -4.98 6.32
N ALA A 19 0.54 -4.81 5.31
CA ALA A 19 0.60 -5.66 4.14
C ALA A 19 0.98 -7.11 4.51
N VAL A 20 2.03 -7.27 5.33
CA VAL A 20 2.45 -8.59 5.83
C VAL A 20 1.33 -9.25 6.64
N ALA A 21 0.68 -8.51 7.55
CA ALA A 21 -0.46 -9.01 8.32
C ALA A 21 -1.63 -9.43 7.41
N THR A 22 -1.87 -8.69 6.32
CA THR A 22 -2.93 -8.99 5.34
C THR A 22 -2.61 -10.27 4.56
N LEU A 23 -1.36 -10.46 4.13
CA LEU A 23 -0.92 -11.67 3.44
C LEU A 23 -1.00 -12.89 4.37
N ALA A 24 -0.55 -12.77 5.62
CA ALA A 24 -0.71 -13.81 6.63
C ALA A 24 -2.19 -14.14 6.88
N GLY A 25 -3.05 -13.11 6.93
CA GLY A 25 -4.51 -13.25 7.05
C GLY A 25 -5.16 -13.97 5.89
N ALA A 26 -4.78 -13.61 4.67
CA ALA A 26 -5.26 -14.25 3.46
C ALA A 26 -4.83 -15.73 3.40
N LEU A 27 -3.61 -16.06 3.82
CA LEU A 27 -3.15 -17.45 3.91
C LEU A 27 -3.91 -18.25 4.97
N ALA A 28 -4.09 -17.68 6.17
CA ALA A 28 -4.77 -18.35 7.28
C ALA A 28 -6.28 -18.55 7.02
N ALA A 29 -6.92 -17.63 6.29
CA ALA A 29 -8.33 -17.75 5.91
C ALA A 29 -8.57 -18.92 4.92
N GLY A 30 -7.56 -19.30 4.14
CA GLY A 30 -7.64 -20.42 3.20
C GLY A 30 -8.78 -20.24 2.20
N LYS A 31 -9.73 -21.18 2.14
CA LYS A 31 -10.89 -21.13 1.23
C LYS A 31 -12.11 -20.37 1.76
N LYS A 32 -12.06 -19.91 3.02
CA LYS A 32 -13.20 -19.26 3.65
C LYS A 32 -13.23 -17.78 3.28
N ALA A 33 -14.42 -17.18 3.36
CA ALA A 33 -14.53 -15.73 3.37
C ALA A 33 -13.64 -15.19 4.50
N ALA A 34 -12.95 -14.08 4.23
CA ALA A 34 -12.06 -13.47 5.22
C ALA A 34 -12.85 -12.72 6.28
N ASP A 35 -13.47 -13.50 7.16
CA ASP A 35 -14.23 -13.01 8.28
C ASP A 35 -13.29 -12.85 9.48
N GLY A 36 -13.63 -11.98 10.42
CA GLY A 36 -12.82 -11.75 11.62
C GLY A 36 -11.49 -11.07 11.33
N TRP A 37 -10.38 -11.69 11.74
CA TRP A 37 -9.06 -11.03 11.75
C TRP A 37 -8.49 -10.77 10.36
N ALA A 38 -8.66 -11.69 9.41
CA ALA A 38 -8.14 -11.57 8.05
C ALA A 38 -8.77 -10.38 7.31
N GLY A 39 -10.09 -10.20 7.44
CA GLY A 39 -10.81 -9.06 6.88
C GLY A 39 -10.42 -7.73 7.54
N ARG A 40 -10.16 -7.73 8.87
CA ARG A 40 -9.66 -6.56 9.59
C ARG A 40 -8.24 -6.17 9.17
N ALA A 41 -7.35 -7.15 8.97
CA ALA A 41 -6.00 -6.91 8.47
C ALA A 41 -6.04 -6.29 7.07
N ALA A 42 -6.81 -6.89 6.14
CA ALA A 42 -7.00 -6.36 4.80
C ALA A 42 -7.57 -4.93 4.80
N GLN A 43 -8.54 -4.65 5.68
CA GLN A 43 -9.06 -3.31 5.86
C GLN A 43 -7.99 -2.34 6.36
N ALA A 44 -7.26 -2.71 7.42
CA ALA A 44 -6.19 -1.89 7.98
C ALA A 44 -5.13 -1.57 6.94
N TYR A 45 -4.74 -2.55 6.12
CA TYR A 45 -3.81 -2.32 5.01
C TYR A 45 -4.35 -1.33 3.98
N THR A 46 -5.58 -1.53 3.48
CA THR A 46 -6.17 -0.59 2.50
C THR A 46 -6.26 0.83 3.05
N VAL A 47 -6.70 1.01 4.30
CA VAL A 47 -6.79 2.34 4.94
C VAL A 47 -5.40 2.96 5.14
N ALA A 48 -4.43 2.18 5.61
CA ALA A 48 -3.07 2.69 5.80
C ALA A 48 -2.43 3.11 4.46
N LEU A 49 -2.69 2.35 3.39
CA LEU A 49 -2.23 2.68 2.05
C LEU A 49 -2.92 3.93 1.51
N ASP A 50 -4.23 4.08 1.69
CA ASP A 50 -4.98 5.30 1.33
C ASP A 50 -4.38 6.54 2.00
N VAL A 51 -4.10 6.45 3.31
CA VAL A 51 -3.46 7.53 4.08
C VAL A 51 -2.05 7.82 3.57
N GLN A 52 -1.24 6.78 3.28
CA GLN A 52 0.11 6.95 2.72
C GLN A 52 0.07 7.70 1.39
N VAL A 53 -0.80 7.28 0.47
CA VAL A 53 -0.94 7.89 -0.86
C VAL A 53 -1.44 9.32 -0.72
N LEU A 54 -2.46 9.57 0.10
CA LEU A 54 -2.99 10.91 0.31
C LEU A 54 -1.93 11.88 0.83
N ILE A 55 -1.20 11.49 1.89
CA ILE A 55 -0.10 12.31 2.43
C ILE A 55 0.97 12.53 1.36
N GLY A 56 1.34 11.49 0.61
CA GLY A 56 2.32 11.56 -0.47
C GLY A 56 1.92 12.54 -1.58
N LEU A 57 0.65 12.51 -2.01
CA LEU A 57 0.11 13.44 -3.00
C LEU A 57 0.09 14.88 -2.48
N VAL A 58 -0.25 15.11 -1.21
CA VAL A 58 -0.17 16.45 -0.61
C VAL A 58 1.28 16.96 -0.60
N ILE A 59 2.26 16.12 -0.23
CA ILE A 59 3.68 16.50 -0.29
C ILE A 59 4.09 16.81 -1.73
N TRP A 60 3.72 15.95 -2.69
CA TRP A 60 4.05 16.09 -4.09
C TRP A 60 3.51 17.41 -4.67
N LEU A 61 2.26 17.78 -4.37
CA LEU A 61 1.68 19.05 -4.79
C LEU A 61 2.41 20.25 -4.15
N LEU A 62 2.63 20.21 -2.83
CA LEU A 62 3.20 21.35 -2.09
C LEU A 62 4.69 21.59 -2.35
N ARG A 63 5.44 20.57 -2.79
CA ARG A 63 6.86 20.68 -3.15
C ARG A 63 7.12 20.87 -4.63
N SER A 64 6.08 21.10 -5.44
CA SER A 64 6.20 21.11 -6.90
C SER A 64 6.89 19.84 -7.41
N GLY A 65 6.34 18.69 -7.02
CA GLY A 65 6.92 17.37 -7.29
C GLY A 65 7.21 17.10 -8.77
N TRP A 66 6.49 17.78 -9.67
CA TRP A 66 6.73 17.79 -11.11
C TRP A 66 8.10 18.36 -11.54
N ASN A 67 8.81 19.09 -10.67
CA ASN A 67 10.16 19.61 -10.93
C ASN A 67 11.28 18.66 -10.45
N HIS A 68 10.94 17.50 -9.88
CA HIS A 68 11.94 16.49 -9.48
C HIS A 68 12.33 15.62 -10.67
N ASP A 69 13.24 14.66 -10.46
CA ASP A 69 13.54 13.64 -11.46
C ASP A 69 12.27 12.84 -11.85
N ALA A 70 12.27 12.25 -13.04
CA ALA A 70 11.10 11.56 -13.59
C ALA A 70 10.53 10.48 -12.66
N PHE A 71 11.38 9.84 -11.85
CA PHE A 71 10.92 8.82 -10.91
C PHE A 71 10.09 9.44 -9.79
N LEU A 72 10.61 10.45 -9.09
CA LEU A 72 9.85 11.12 -8.01
C LEU A 72 8.67 11.94 -8.53
N ALA A 73 8.77 12.48 -9.74
CA ALA A 73 7.74 13.30 -10.35
C ALA A 73 6.52 12.50 -10.80
N PHE A 74 6.71 11.32 -11.40
CA PHE A 74 5.63 10.59 -12.07
C PHE A 74 5.55 9.11 -11.71
N ILE A 75 6.69 8.40 -11.69
CA ILE A 75 6.70 6.95 -11.49
C ILE A 75 6.27 6.62 -10.06
N HIS A 76 6.89 7.24 -9.05
CA HIS A 76 6.58 7.02 -7.65
C HIS A 76 5.09 7.25 -7.32
N PRO A 77 4.50 8.45 -7.55
CA PRO A 77 3.09 8.66 -7.24
C PRO A 77 2.16 7.79 -8.10
N GLY A 78 2.48 7.58 -9.38
CA GLY A 78 1.69 6.72 -10.27
C GLY A 78 1.66 5.26 -9.82
N THR A 79 2.81 4.69 -9.47
CA THR A 79 2.92 3.31 -8.97
C THR A 79 2.23 3.15 -7.61
N MET A 80 2.30 4.15 -6.72
CA MET A 80 1.60 4.11 -5.43
C MET A 80 0.07 4.14 -5.60
N ILE A 81 -0.45 4.95 -6.53
CA ILE A 81 -1.88 4.95 -6.87
C ILE A 81 -2.29 3.58 -7.43
N LEU A 82 -1.49 3.01 -8.34
CA LEU A 82 -1.76 1.69 -8.88
C LEU A 82 -1.78 0.61 -7.77
N ALA A 83 -0.81 0.65 -6.85
CA ALA A 83 -0.76 -0.25 -5.71
C ALA A 83 -2.03 -0.14 -4.85
N MET A 84 -2.50 1.07 -4.58
CA MET A 84 -3.73 1.34 -3.84
C MET A 84 -4.96 0.71 -4.53
N LEU A 85 -5.12 0.93 -5.83
CA LEU A 85 -6.21 0.34 -6.61
C LEU A 85 -6.19 -1.19 -6.57
N VAL A 86 -5.01 -1.80 -6.73
CA VAL A 86 -4.83 -3.25 -6.66
C VAL A 86 -5.16 -3.79 -5.26
N ALA A 87 -4.79 -3.09 -4.18
CA ALA A 87 -5.13 -3.49 -2.81
C ALA A 87 -6.65 -3.50 -2.57
N HIS A 88 -7.37 -2.48 -3.03
CA HIS A 88 -8.83 -2.41 -2.93
C HIS A 88 -9.51 -3.52 -3.75
N PHE A 89 -8.96 -3.83 -4.92
CA PHE A 89 -9.41 -4.97 -5.71
C PHE A 89 -9.20 -6.29 -4.96
N GLY A 90 -8.02 -6.50 -4.37
CA GLY A 90 -7.72 -7.68 -3.53
C GLY A 90 -8.70 -7.84 -2.36
N ARG A 91 -9.01 -6.76 -1.66
CA ARG A 91 -10.01 -6.75 -0.57
C ARG A 91 -11.41 -7.10 -1.09
N THR A 92 -11.76 -6.64 -2.28
CA THR A 92 -13.04 -6.98 -2.92
C THR A 92 -13.11 -8.47 -3.28
N LEU A 93 -12.05 -9.04 -3.85
CA LEU A 93 -11.96 -10.47 -4.14
C LEU A 93 -12.04 -11.34 -2.88
N GLN A 94 -11.36 -10.91 -1.82
CA GLN A 94 -11.37 -11.62 -0.54
C GLN A 94 -12.76 -11.65 0.10
N LYS A 95 -13.52 -10.55 0.01
CA LYS A 95 -14.95 -10.49 0.42
C LYS A 95 -15.87 -11.36 -0.43
N ARG A 96 -15.50 -11.63 -1.68
CA ARG A 96 -16.25 -12.51 -2.60
C ARG A 96 -15.81 -13.98 -2.51
N SER A 97 -15.08 -14.35 -1.47
CA SER A 97 -14.56 -15.72 -1.28
C SER A 97 -13.70 -16.21 -2.45
N VAL A 98 -12.93 -15.32 -3.07
CA VAL A 98 -11.91 -15.64 -4.08
C VAL A 98 -10.52 -15.49 -3.44
N PRO A 99 -10.11 -16.43 -2.58
CA PRO A 99 -8.98 -16.26 -1.66
C PRO A 99 -7.64 -16.15 -2.38
N VAL A 100 -7.40 -16.99 -3.40
CA VAL A 100 -6.16 -16.96 -4.19
C VAL A 100 -6.06 -15.63 -4.95
N GLY A 101 -7.16 -15.18 -5.55
CA GLY A 101 -7.20 -13.90 -6.24
C GLY A 101 -6.95 -12.72 -5.29
N GLY A 102 -7.55 -12.73 -4.10
CA GLY A 102 -7.30 -11.73 -3.07
C GLY A 102 -5.85 -11.71 -2.61
N PHE A 103 -5.27 -12.87 -2.29
CA PHE A 103 -3.87 -13.00 -1.91
C PHE A 103 -2.92 -12.49 -2.99
N VAL A 104 -3.11 -12.91 -4.24
CA VAL A 104 -2.28 -12.48 -5.38
C VAL A 104 -2.38 -10.97 -5.56
N ALA A 105 -3.58 -10.39 -5.49
CA ALA A 105 -3.75 -8.95 -5.58
C ALA A 105 -3.01 -8.21 -4.45
N PHE A 106 -3.12 -8.66 -3.20
CA PHE A 106 -2.35 -8.05 -2.10
C PHE A 106 -0.84 -8.19 -2.29
N LEU A 107 -0.38 -9.33 -2.80
CA LEU A 107 1.04 -9.55 -3.08
C LEU A 107 1.54 -8.61 -4.18
N VAL A 108 0.79 -8.47 -5.28
CA VAL A 108 1.10 -7.53 -6.36
C VAL A 108 1.11 -6.09 -5.84
N SER A 109 0.13 -5.71 -5.03
CA SER A 109 0.09 -4.39 -4.40
C SER A 109 1.35 -4.13 -3.55
N LEU A 110 1.77 -5.09 -2.73
CA LEU A 110 3.00 -4.98 -1.94
C LEU A 110 4.26 -4.85 -2.82
N VAL A 111 4.36 -5.63 -3.90
CA VAL A 111 5.47 -5.52 -4.85
C VAL A 111 5.51 -4.13 -5.49
N LEU A 112 4.36 -3.57 -5.87
CA LEU A 112 4.27 -2.20 -6.40
C LEU A 112 4.68 -1.16 -5.36
N VAL A 113 4.26 -1.29 -4.11
CA VAL A 113 4.70 -0.42 -3.00
C VAL A 113 6.22 -0.46 -2.87
N ILE A 114 6.82 -1.64 -2.84
CA ILE A 114 8.27 -1.81 -2.70
C ILE A 114 9.01 -1.19 -3.90
N ALA A 115 8.52 -1.43 -5.11
CA ALA A 115 9.09 -0.88 -6.35
C ALA A 115 9.00 0.65 -6.42
N ALA A 116 7.98 1.23 -5.78
CA ALA A 116 7.84 2.68 -5.70
C ALA A 116 8.76 3.32 -4.65
N ILE A 117 9.32 2.58 -3.69
CA ILE A 117 10.20 3.17 -2.67
C ILE A 117 11.52 3.61 -3.31
N PRO A 118 11.92 4.89 -3.18
CA PRO A 118 13.21 5.33 -3.69
C PRO A 118 14.35 4.53 -3.07
N ARG A 119 15.30 4.08 -3.90
CA ARG A 119 16.43 3.23 -3.48
C ARG A 119 17.25 3.78 -2.30
N TRP A 120 17.33 5.11 -2.15
CA TRP A 120 18.03 5.79 -1.04
C TRP A 120 17.23 5.84 0.27
N ALA A 121 15.96 5.43 0.25
CA ALA A 121 15.08 5.41 1.43
C ALA A 121 15.11 4.07 2.19
N TRP A 122 15.83 3.07 1.66
CA TRP A 122 16.13 1.83 2.38
C TRP A 122 17.30 2.06 3.34
N PRO A 123 17.22 1.59 4.60
CA PRO A 123 18.40 1.54 5.46
C PRO A 123 19.38 0.52 4.85
N VAL A 124 20.42 1.04 4.21
CA VAL A 124 21.62 0.28 3.82
C VAL A 124 22.64 0.30 4.94
#